data_AF-A0A921IC11-F1
#
_entry.id   AF-A0A921IC11-F1
#
_cell.length_a   1.000
_cell.length_b   1.000
_cell.length_c   1.000
_cell.angle_alpha   90.00
_cell.angle_beta   90.00
_cell.angle_gamma   90.00
#
_symmetry.space_group_name_H-M   'P 1'
#
loop_
_entity.id
_entity.type
_entity.pdbx_description
1 polymer ?
#
loop_
_entity_poly.entity_id
_entity_poly.type
_entity_poly.pdbx_seq_one_letter_code
_entity_poly.pdbx_strand_id
1 'polypeptide(L)'
;MMKLKYIGETLGVTGLTNGKIYECIAEEGPFYRVIDDSDEDYLYSQNNPASLDGSSKGGKWEDFSIWYYDKYDQVIKDIDYSMYINGNRL
;
A
#
# COMPACT_ATOMS: atom_id res chain seq x y z
N MET A 1 0.66 2.01 10.57
CA MET A 1 1.39 2.12 9.29
C MET A 1 0.44 2.68 8.25
N MET A 2 0.91 3.48 7.32
CA MET A 2 0.03 4.07 6.29
C MET A 2 -0.04 3.12 5.10
N LYS A 3 -1.23 3.00 4.49
CA LYS A 3 -1.41 2.24 3.25
C LYS A 3 -1.63 3.23 2.12
N LEU A 4 -0.72 3.24 1.15
CA LEU A 4 -0.76 4.17 0.03
C LEU A 4 -1.02 3.41 -1.25
N LYS A 5 -1.99 3.87 -2.03
CA LYS A 5 -2.20 3.38 -3.39
C LYS A 5 -1.41 4.23 -4.36
N TYR A 6 -0.58 3.60 -5.18
CA TYR A 6 0.13 4.29 -6.26
C TYR A 6 -0.77 4.41 -7.50
N ILE A 7 -0.89 5.61 -8.06
CA ILE A 7 -1.62 5.87 -9.31
C ILE A 7 -0.67 6.58 -10.27
N GLY A 8 -0.23 5.91 -11.32
CA GLY A 8 0.80 6.43 -12.22
C GLY A 8 1.26 5.43 -13.28
N GLU A 9 2.37 5.74 -13.93
CA GLU A 9 3.08 4.82 -14.80
C GLU A 9 3.79 3.74 -13.98
N THR A 10 3.71 2.46 -14.36
CA THR A 10 4.47 1.41 -13.66
C THR A 10 5.97 1.68 -13.78
N LEU A 11 6.65 1.82 -12.64
CA LEU A 11 8.06 2.15 -12.54
C LEU A 11 8.92 0.88 -12.54
N GLY A 12 9.54 0.59 -13.68
CA GLY A 12 10.46 -0.55 -13.82
C GLY A 12 9.78 -1.91 -13.65
N VAL A 13 10.59 -2.95 -13.36
CA VAL A 13 10.11 -4.33 -13.16
C VAL A 13 9.75 -4.60 -11.70
N THR A 14 10.42 -3.93 -10.77
CA THR A 14 10.32 -4.17 -9.32
C THR A 14 10.14 -2.88 -8.51
N GLY A 15 9.68 -1.78 -9.11
CA GLY A 15 9.41 -0.53 -8.41
C GLY A 15 7.93 -0.41 -7.99
N LEU A 16 7.26 0.65 -8.47
CA LEU A 16 5.84 0.89 -8.21
C LEU A 16 4.96 0.47 -9.40
N THR A 17 4.00 -0.40 -9.17
CA THR A 17 2.98 -0.83 -10.12
C THR A 17 1.70 -0.01 -9.96
N ASN A 18 1.18 0.48 -11.08
CA ASN A 18 -0.06 1.26 -11.09
C ASN A 18 -1.22 0.51 -10.42
N GLY A 19 -1.89 1.20 -9.49
CA GLY A 19 -3.06 0.70 -8.78
C GLY A 19 -2.76 -0.22 -7.59
N LYS A 20 -1.50 -0.59 -7.35
CA LYS A 20 -1.12 -1.41 -6.19
C LYS A 20 -1.13 -0.57 -4.91
N ILE A 21 -1.49 -1.22 -3.80
CA ILE A 21 -1.46 -0.65 -2.45
C ILE A 21 -0.16 -1.12 -1.79
N TYR A 22 0.57 -0.17 -1.24
CA TYR A 22 1.87 -0.36 -0.63
C TYR A 22 1.86 -0.03 0.84
N GLU A 23 2.85 -0.56 1.55
CA GLU A 23 3.13 -0.21 2.93
C GLU A 23 4.07 0.99 3.00
N CYS A 24 3.59 2.07 3.61
CA CYS A 24 4.41 3.22 3.95
C CYS A 24 4.78 3.13 5.43
N ILE A 25 6.08 2.94 5.68
CA ILE A 25 6.63 2.69 7.02
C ILE A 25 7.11 3.95 7.72
N ALA A 26 7.40 5.02 6.97
CA ALA A 26 7.78 6.33 7.54
C ALA A 26 7.49 7.49 6.57
N GLU A 27 7.31 8.68 7.12
CA GLU A 27 7.40 9.94 6.40
C GLU A 27 8.75 10.59 6.72
N GLU A 28 9.53 10.90 5.68
CA GLU A 28 10.87 11.45 5.83
C GLU A 28 11.01 12.73 5.01
N GLY A 29 10.65 13.86 5.63
CA GLY A 29 10.61 15.14 4.94
C GLY A 29 9.63 15.10 3.76
N PRO A 30 10.06 15.40 2.52
CA PRO A 30 9.18 15.37 1.34
C PRO A 30 9.01 13.97 0.74
N PHE A 31 9.42 12.93 1.45
CA PHE A 31 9.41 11.54 0.97
C PHE A 31 8.55 10.64 1.84
N TYR A 32 7.99 9.60 1.21
CA TYR A 32 7.47 8.42 1.87
C TYR A 32 8.47 7.28 1.74
N ARG A 33 8.75 6.59 2.84
CA ARG A 33 9.50 5.33 2.85
C ARG A 33 8.52 4.18 2.63
N VAL A 34 8.59 3.57 1.46
CA VAL A 34 7.62 2.59 0.97
C VAL A 34 8.32 1.28 0.66
N ILE A 35 7.75 0.16 1.10
CA ILE A 35 8.16 -1.18 0.66
C ILE A 35 7.52 -1.42 -0.71
N ASP A 36 8.31 -1.52 -1.77
CA ASP A 36 7.83 -1.60 -3.15
C ASP A 36 7.82 -3.03 -3.73
N ASP A 37 7.75 -3.20 -5.06
CA ASP A 37 7.68 -4.52 -5.70
C ASP A 37 9.00 -5.32 -5.61
N SER A 38 10.10 -4.74 -5.11
CA SER A 38 11.33 -5.46 -4.80
C SER A 38 11.37 -6.03 -3.39
N ASP A 39 10.32 -5.81 -2.59
CA ASP A 39 10.24 -6.13 -1.15
C ASP A 39 11.29 -5.39 -0.27
N GLU A 40 11.90 -4.32 -0.80
CA GLU A 40 12.80 -3.43 -0.07
C GLU A 40 12.16 -2.06 0.15
N ASP A 41 12.66 -1.28 1.11
CA ASP A 41 12.17 0.05 1.38
C ASP A 41 12.95 1.15 0.64
N TYR A 42 12.21 1.95 -0.13
CA TYR A 42 12.77 3.09 -0.87
C TYR A 42 12.04 4.39 -0.54
N LEU A 43 12.74 5.52 -0.72
CA LEU A 43 12.18 6.85 -0.59
C LEU A 43 11.57 7.29 -1.91
N TYR A 44 10.27 7.54 -1.87
CA TYR A 44 9.52 8.10 -2.99
C TYR A 44 9.02 9.49 -2.65
N SER A 45 9.05 10.41 -3.62
CA SER A 45 8.46 11.73 -3.45
C SER A 45 6.99 11.62 -3.03
N GLN A 46 6.57 12.42 -2.05
CA GLN A 46 5.16 12.48 -1.63
C GLN A 46 4.26 13.08 -2.71
N ASN A 47 4.81 13.93 -3.58
CA ASN A 47 4.03 14.70 -4.55
C ASN A 47 4.11 14.16 -5.98
N ASN A 48 5.23 13.52 -6.34
CA ASN A 48 5.42 12.92 -7.66
C ASN A 48 6.38 11.72 -7.58
N PRO A 49 5.94 10.56 -7.03
CA PRO A 49 6.70 9.31 -7.10
C PRO A 49 7.06 8.93 -8.55
N ALA A 50 8.35 8.90 -8.87
CA ALA A 50 8.89 8.63 -10.20
C ALA A 50 10.31 8.06 -10.13
N SER A 51 10.80 7.47 -11.23
CA SER A 51 12.21 7.11 -11.41
C SER A 51 13.11 8.35 -11.35
N LEU A 52 14.26 8.23 -10.66
CA LEU A 52 15.21 9.34 -10.49
C LEU A 52 15.93 9.76 -11.78
N ASP A 53 16.01 8.86 -12.77
CA ASP A 53 16.66 9.09 -14.05
C ASP A 53 15.79 9.88 -15.05
N GLY A 54 14.57 10.25 -14.66
CA GLY A 54 13.62 10.97 -15.51
C GLY A 54 13.00 10.12 -16.61
N SER A 55 13.16 8.79 -16.56
CA SER A 55 12.58 7.85 -17.55
C SER A 55 11.05 7.76 -17.47
N SER A 56 10.45 8.18 -16.35
CA SER A 56 9.01 8.11 -16.12
C SER A 56 8.41 9.48 -15.82
N LYS A 57 7.14 9.65 -16.20
CA LYS A 57 6.31 10.79 -15.79
C LYS A 57 5.92 10.74 -14.31
N GLY A 58 6.04 9.58 -13.67
CA GLY A 58 5.68 9.37 -12.28
C GLY A 58 4.18 9.17 -12.08
N GLY A 59 3.73 9.51 -10.87
CA GLY A 59 2.37 9.30 -10.43
C GLY A 59 2.02 10.13 -9.19
N LYS A 60 1.01 9.67 -8.46
CA LYS A 60 0.56 10.25 -7.19
C LYS A 60 0.20 9.14 -6.20
N TRP A 61 0.15 9.51 -4.93
CA TRP A 61 -0.36 8.66 -3.86
C TRP A 61 -1.82 8.97 -3.57
N GLU A 62 -2.59 7.93 -3.25
CA GLU A 62 -3.90 8.05 -2.60
C GLU A 62 -3.83 7.34 -1.24
N ASP A 63 -4.20 8.03 -0.17
CA ASP A 63 -4.29 7.40 1.16
C ASP A 63 -5.43 6.37 1.15
N PHE A 64 -5.08 5.12 1.42
CA PHE A 64 -5.96 3.97 1.41
C PHE A 64 -6.09 3.33 2.80
N SER A 65 -5.57 3.99 3.84
CA SER A 65 -5.46 3.42 5.20
C SER A 65 -6.82 3.06 5.79
N ILE A 66 -7.78 4.00 5.81
CA ILE A 66 -9.11 3.76 6.39
C ILE A 66 -9.80 2.59 5.68
N TRP A 67 -9.87 2.64 4.35
CA TRP A 67 -10.49 1.58 3.56
C TRP A 67 -9.83 0.22 3.78
N TYR A 68 -8.50 0.18 3.85
CA TYR A 68 -7.75 -1.05 4.04
C TYR A 68 -8.04 -1.69 5.41
N TYR A 69 -8.00 -0.88 6.47
CA TYR A 69 -8.24 -1.35 7.83
C TYR A 69 -9.70 -1.73 8.05
N ASP A 70 -10.67 -0.95 7.52
CA ASP A 70 -12.10 -1.31 7.58
C ASP A 70 -12.37 -2.66 6.91
N LYS A 71 -11.78 -2.90 5.73
CA LYS A 71 -11.89 -4.17 5.03
C LYS A 71 -11.28 -5.32 5.82
N TYR A 72 -10.11 -5.12 6.42
CA TYR A 72 -9.46 -6.12 7.27
C TYR A 72 -10.30 -6.47 8.50
N ASP A 73 -10.83 -5.45 9.19
CA ASP A 73 -11.71 -5.63 10.35
C ASP A 73 -12.99 -6.38 9.98
N GLN A 74 -13.56 -6.12 8.80
CA GLN A 74 -14.71 -6.86 8.29
C GLN A 74 -14.36 -8.33 8.03
N VAL A 75 -13.22 -8.61 7.38
CA VAL A 75 -12.76 -9.99 7.15
C VAL A 75 -12.53 -10.74 8.46
N ILE A 76 -11.93 -10.10 9.47
CA ILE A 76 -11.72 -10.73 10.79
C ILE A 76 -13.06 -11.04 11.45
N LYS A 77 -14.01 -10.09 11.43
CA LYS A 77 -15.37 -10.32 11.95
C LYS A 77 -16.05 -11.48 11.23
N ASP A 78 -15.96 -11.55 9.91
CA ASP A 78 -16.58 -12.63 9.13
C ASP A 78 -15.95 -14.00 9.46
N ILE A 79 -14.63 -14.06 9.65
CA ILE A 79 -13.94 -15.27 10.12
C ILE A 79 -14.41 -15.65 11.53
N ASP A 80 -14.39 -14.71 12.48
CA ASP A 80 -14.85 -14.95 13.85
C ASP A 80 -16.30 -15.46 13.84
N TYR A 81 -17.20 -14.77 13.15
CA TYR A 81 -18.60 -15.20 13.00
C TYR A 81 -18.71 -16.61 12.40
N SER A 82 -17.92 -16.94 11.38
CA SER A 82 -17.89 -18.28 10.79
C SER A 82 -17.45 -19.37 11.78
N MET A 83 -16.58 -19.05 12.74
CA MET A 83 -16.14 -19.96 13.81
C MET A 83 -17.20 -20.16 14.92
N TYR A 84 -18.21 -19.30 15.01
CA TYR A 84 -19.34 -19.45 15.96
C TYR A 84 -20.56 -20.16 15.34
N ILE A 85 -20.54 -20.47 14.05
CA ILE A 85 -21.64 -21.20 13.41
C ILE A 85 -21.57 -22.68 13.85
N ASN A 86 -22.61 -23.12 14.57
CA ASN A 86 -22.82 -24.41 15.26
C ASN A 86 -22.61 -24.43 16.79
N GLY A 87 -22.48 -23.27 17.45
CA GLY A 87 -22.61 -23.18 18.91
C GLY A 87 -21.56 -23.91 19.75
N ASN A 88 -20.53 -24.48 19.11
CA ASN A 88 -19.36 -25.06 19.74
C ASN A 88 -18.12 -24.57 18.97
N ARG A 89 -17.13 -24.08 19.71
CA ARG A 89 -15.79 -23.85 19.17
C ARG A 89 -15.25 -25.21 18.67
N LEU A 90 -14.78 -25.27 17.42
CA LEU A 90 -13.96 -26.39 16.95
C LEU A 90 -12.69 -26.54 17.80
#